data_AF-A0A7K2J290-F1
#
_entry.id   AF-A0A7K2J290-F1
#
_cell.length_a   1.000
_cell.length_b   1.000
_cell.length_c   1.000
_cell.angle_alpha   90.00
_cell.angle_beta   90.00
_cell.angle_gamma   90.00
#
_symmetry.space_group_name_H-M   'P 1'
#
loop_
_entity.id
_entity.type
_entity.pdbx_description
1 polymer ?
#
loop_
_entity_poly.entity_id
_entity_poly.type
_entity_poly.pdbx_seq_one_letter_code
_entity_poly.pdbx_strand_id
1 'polypeptide(L)' 'MTAPNPMGCRWCGIDRREHMQQWKPPAGWHQWTQPTQDQIKDRMRARRVARPKRVRHSGPDTKFCVLCLSGEHQRIDEEE' A
#
# COMPACT_ATOMS: atom_id res chain seq x y z
N MET A 1 -4.88 -7.43 -0.69
CA MET A 1 -5.54 -6.15 -0.31
C MET A 1 -4.64 -5.00 -0.69
N THR A 2 -5.06 -4.16 -1.63
CA THR A 2 -4.31 -2.98 -2.06
C THR A 2 -4.18 -1.99 -0.91
N ALA A 3 -2.97 -1.53 -0.61
CA ALA A 3 -2.75 -0.61 0.50
C ALA A 3 -3.35 0.79 0.18
N PRO A 4 -4.01 1.45 1.16
CA PRO A 4 -4.76 2.68 0.93
C PRO A 4 -3.87 3.81 0.39
N ASN A 5 -4.38 4.63 -0.53
CA ASN A 5 -3.67 5.81 -1.05
C ASN A 5 -3.43 6.83 0.09
N PRO A 6 -2.17 7.25 0.39
CA PRO A 6 -1.89 8.12 1.53
C PRO A 6 -2.51 9.49 1.30
N MET A 7 -2.54 9.93 0.05
CA MET A 7 -3.00 11.23 -0.42
C MET A 7 -4.48 11.24 -0.82
N GLY A 8 -5.17 10.11 -0.68
CA GLY A 8 -6.61 10.04 -0.86
C GLY A 8 -7.35 10.98 0.11
N CYS A 9 -8.55 11.41 -0.26
CA CYS A 9 -9.34 12.37 0.51
C CYS A 9 -9.38 12.02 2.01
N ARG A 10 -9.40 13.06 2.84
CA ARG A 10 -9.54 12.94 4.30
C ARG A 10 -10.70 12.02 4.70
N TRP A 11 -11.84 12.14 4.02
CA TRP A 11 -13.09 11.50 4.43
C TRP A 11 -13.25 10.12 3.81
N CYS A 12 -13.21 10.03 2.48
CA CYS A 12 -13.50 8.78 1.76
C CYS A 12 -12.25 8.00 1.33
N GLY A 13 -11.07 8.62 1.30
CA GLY A 13 -9.82 7.97 0.88
C GLY A 13 -9.64 7.84 -0.64
N ILE A 14 -10.59 8.34 -1.45
CA ILE A 14 -10.53 8.33 -2.91
C ILE A 14 -9.48 9.35 -3.40
N ASP A 15 -8.77 9.03 -4.48
CA ASP A 15 -7.80 9.94 -5.09
C ASP A 15 -8.45 11.24 -5.59
N ARG A 16 -7.70 12.34 -5.61
CA ARG A 16 -8.19 13.65 -6.03
C ARG A 16 -8.84 13.65 -7.41
N ARG A 17 -8.30 12.88 -8.35
CA ARG A 17 -8.80 12.85 -9.74
C ARG A 17 -10.16 12.18 -9.86
N GLU A 18 -10.39 11.12 -9.09
CA GLU A 18 -11.60 10.29 -9.15
C GLU A 18 -12.66 10.70 -8.13
N HIS A 19 -12.30 11.58 -7.19
CA HIS A 19 -13.13 11.91 -6.04
C HIS A 19 -14.43 12.65 -6.40
N MET A 20 -14.37 13.64 -7.30
CA MET A 20 -15.51 14.53 -7.60
C MET A 20 -16.20 15.04 -6.32
N GLN A 21 -17.53 14.89 -6.20
CA GLN A 21 -18.28 15.15 -4.97
C GLN A 21 -18.86 13.82 -4.47
N GLN A 22 -18.64 13.54 -3.18
CA GLN A 22 -19.04 12.28 -2.57
C GLN A 22 -19.77 12.51 -1.26
N TRP A 23 -20.68 11.61 -0.94
CA TRP A 23 -21.35 11.59 0.35
C TRP A 23 -20.76 10.49 1.24
N LYS A 24 -20.31 10.86 2.45
CA LYS A 24 -19.83 9.88 3.43
C LYS A 24 -20.13 10.34 4.86
N PRO A 25 -20.84 9.56 5.67
CA PRO A 25 -20.96 9.84 7.10
C PRO A 25 -19.61 9.70 7.82
N PRO A 26 -19.28 10.56 8.79
CA PRO A 26 -20.06 11.69 9.32
C PRO A 26 -19.89 13.02 8.56
N ALA A 27 -19.08 13.06 7.49
CA ALA A 27 -18.74 14.30 6.77
C ALA A 27 -19.87 14.84 5.87
N GLY A 28 -20.87 14.02 5.53
CA GLY A 28 -21.93 14.39 4.58
C GLY A 28 -21.40 14.57 3.15
N TRP A 29 -22.04 15.45 2.39
CA TRP A 29 -21.57 15.84 1.05
C TRP A 29 -20.29 16.66 1.14
N HIS A 30 -19.22 16.16 0.54
CA HIS A 30 -17.93 16.85 0.56
C HIS A 30 -17.23 16.75 -0.79
N GLN A 31 -16.41 17.77 -1.06
CA GLN A 31 -15.42 17.74 -2.13
C GLN A 31 -14.11 17.13 -1.62
N TRP A 32 -13.19 16.88 -2.55
CA TRP A 32 -11.88 16.35 -2.18
C TRP A 32 -11.22 17.29 -1.17
N THR A 33 -10.86 16.74 -0.01
CA THR A 33 -10.19 17.45 1.06
C THR A 33 -8.85 16.79 1.31
N GLN A 34 -7.77 17.58 1.36
CA GLN A 34 -6.43 17.05 1.63
C GLN A 34 -6.42 16.27 2.96
N PRO A 35 -5.85 15.05 2.99
CA PRO A 35 -5.72 14.30 4.23
C PRO A 35 -4.78 15.01 5.22
N THR A 36 -5.06 14.86 6.50
CA THR A 36 -4.17 15.38 7.55
C THR A 36 -2.85 14.62 7.59
N GLN A 37 -1.80 15.24 8.14
CA GLN A 37 -0.51 14.59 8.32
C GLN A 37 -0.58 13.27 9.10
N ASP A 38 -1.41 13.19 10.15
CA ASP A 38 -1.60 11.95 10.91
C ASP A 38 -2.21 10.83 10.05
N GLN A 39 -3.25 11.14 9.28
CA GLN A 39 -3.82 10.17 8.32
C GLN A 39 -2.79 9.71 7.28
N ILE A 40 -1.98 10.63 6.75
CA ILE A 40 -0.92 10.28 5.80
C ILE A 40 0.08 9.33 6.47
N LYS A 41 0.52 9.67 7.69
CA LYS A 41 1.47 8.87 8.49
C LYS A 41 0.93 7.45 8.75
N ASP A 42 -0.32 7.31 9.15
CA ASP A 42 -0.93 6.02 9.43
C ASP A 42 -1.11 5.18 8.16
N ARG A 43 -1.53 5.79 7.05
CA ARG A 43 -1.63 5.12 5.74
C ARG A 43 -0.26 4.67 5.23
N MET A 44 0.79 5.47 5.43
CA MET A 44 2.17 5.10 5.09
C MET A 44 2.68 3.94 5.96
N ARG A 45 2.33 3.90 7.25
CA ARG A 45 2.61 2.76 8.12
C ARG A 45 1.90 1.49 7.64
N ALA A 46 0.61 1.58 7.33
CA ALA A 46 -0.16 0.46 6.78
C ALA A 46 0.44 -0.06 5.47
N ARG A 47 0.82 0.84 4.55
CA ARG A 47 1.56 0.50 3.33
C ARG A 47 2.87 -0.24 3.60
N ARG A 48 3.62 0.19 4.62
CA ARG A 48 4.88 -0.46 4.99
C ARG A 48 4.68 -1.88 5.50
N VAL A 49 3.64 -2.11 6.29
CA VAL A 49 3.28 -3.44 6.82
C VAL A 49 2.78 -4.36 5.69
N ALA A 50 1.98 -3.82 4.76
CA ALA A 50 1.48 -4.57 3.62
C ALA A 50 2.54 -4.87 2.55
N ARG A 51 3.70 -4.20 2.59
CA ARG A 51 4.77 -4.45 1.62
C ARG A 51 5.38 -5.83 1.89
N PRO A 52 5.34 -6.77 0.92
CA PRO A 52 6.03 -8.04 1.08
C PRO A 52 7.51 -7.75 1.34
N LYS A 53 8.09 -8.45 2.32
CA LYS A 53 9.53 -8.37 2.57
C LYS A 53 10.20 -8.84 1.28
N ARG A 54 10.79 -7.91 0.52
CA ARG A 54 11.67 -8.28 -0.59
C ARG A 54 12.84 -9.02 0.04
N VAL A 55 12.85 -10.34 -0.08
CA VAL A 55 14.02 -11.15 0.23
C VAL A 55 15.09 -10.67 -0.74
N ARG A 56 16.11 -9.99 -0.22
CA ARG A 56 17.28 -9.65 -1.01
C ARG A 56 18.06 -10.95 -1.18
N HIS A 57 17.96 -11.56 -2.35
CA HIS A 57 18.89 -12.62 -2.73
C HIS A 57 20.25 -11.97 -2.93
N SER A 58 21.14 -12.13 -1.96
CA SER A 58 22.54 -11.74 -2.08
C SER A 58 23.26 -12.82 -2.89
N GLY A 59 23.22 -12.72 -4.22
CA GLY A 59 24.05 -13.54 -5.10
C GLY A 59 23.35 -14.01 -6.38
N PRO A 60 24.13 -14.32 -7.43
CA PRO A 60 23.59 -14.64 -8.76
C PRO A 60 22.82 -15.96 -8.84
N ASP A 61 22.95 -16.88 -7.88
CA ASP A 61 22.27 -18.18 -7.93
C ASP A 61 22.03 -18.77 -6.53
N THR A 62 21.10 -18.22 -5.75
CA THR A 62 20.69 -18.88 -4.49
C THR A 62 19.22 -19.29 -4.52
N LYS A 63 18.98 -20.47 -5.09
CA LYS A 63 17.77 -21.30 -4.92
C LYS A 63 17.51 -21.72 -3.45
N PHE A 64 18.21 -21.12 -2.48
CA PHE A 64 18.18 -21.52 -1.08
C PHE A 64 18.06 -20.28 -0.18
N CYS A 65 16.88 -20.09 0.41
CA CYS A 65 16.61 -19.03 1.37
C CYS A 65 16.74 -19.60 2.80
N VAL A 66 17.92 -19.46 3.39
CA VAL A 66 18.25 -20.01 4.73
C VAL A 66 17.36 -19.44 5.85
N LEU A 67 16.72 -18.29 5.63
CA LEU A 67 15.80 -17.66 6.59
C LEU A 67 14.43 -18.37 6.73
N CYS A 68 14.08 -19.29 5.82
CA CYS A 68 12.74 -19.87 5.78
C CYS A 68 12.68 -21.35 6.20
N LEU A 69 13.81 -22.05 6.31
CA LEU A 69 13.93 -23.52 6.56
C LEU A 69 13.15 -24.44 5.58
N SER A 70 12.26 -23.89 4.75
CA SER A 70 11.47 -24.56 3.71
C SER A 70 11.87 -23.99 2.35
N GLY A 71 12.74 -24.70 1.64
CA GLY A 71 13.52 -24.23 0.50
C GLY A 71 12.80 -24.00 -0.82
N GLU A 72 11.61 -23.40 -0.87
CA GLU A 72 10.98 -23.03 -2.14
C GLU A 72 10.36 -21.63 -2.09
N HIS A 73 11.01 -20.67 -2.77
CA HIS A 73 10.41 -19.40 -3.13
C HIS A 73 10.37 -19.31 -4.66
N GLN A 74 9.17 -19.23 -5.23
CA GLN A 74 9.01 -18.99 -6.65
C GLN A 74 9.36 -17.53 -6.95
N ARG A 75 10.27 -17.33 -7.90
CA ARG A 75 10.58 -16.02 -8.46
C ARG A 75 9.31 -15.54 -9.18
N ILE A 76 8.69 -14.46 -8.69
CA ILE A 76 7.63 -13.77 -9.42
C ILE A 76 8.34 -12.68 -10.20
N ASP A 77 8.76 -13.01 -11.42
CA ASP A 77 9.16 -12.00 -12.39
C ASP A 77 7.86 -11.35 -12.89
N GLU A 78 7.66 -10.06 -12.64
CA GLU A 78 6.55 -9.30 -13.23
C GLU A 78 6.75 -9.33 -14.76
N GLU A 79 5.99 -10.17 -15.46
CA GLU A 79 5.85 -10.08 -16.91
C GLU A 79 5.07 -8.80 -17.26
N GLU A 80 5.56 -8.14 -18.31
CA GLU A 80 5.25 -6.79 -18.82
C GLU A 80 3.76 -6.47 -19.03
#